data_AF-A0A2A5W941-F1
#
_entry.id   AF-A0A2A5W941-F1
#
_cell.length_a   1.000
_cell.length_b   1.000
_cell.length_c   1.000
_cell.angle_alpha   90.00
_cell.angle_beta   90.00
_cell.angle_gamma   90.00
#
_symmetry.space_group_name_H-M   'P 1'
#
loop_
_entity.id
_entity.type
_entity.pdbx_description
1 polymer ?
#
loop_
_entity_poly.entity_id
_entity_poly.type
_entity_poly.pdbx_seq_one_letter_code
_entity_poly.pdbx_strand_id
1 'polypeptide(L)'
;MNRRSNLSCQCLILSIGALLLSPLSFSPLLAQEISLESRIQSANESLATLDNQARACLNIFEQGDSNTTAYRCDDFIQSVDGTLLENYLTHCEALKTWREEFITSESTNSNFSADDAVTNLRLLSGIELVCGENALRKRTEYVFSAFSLLQGEQSQNRSSTLGNRYLKEFEQEQLLNTERRRLQSSVLEQQQRRRLETNQQLRNLENELLRQQIIRRPLPGN
;
A
#
# COMPACT_ATOMS: atom_id res chain seq x y z
N MET A 1 38.16 -42.18 45.38
CA MET A 1 38.78 -43.38 44.78
C MET A 1 37.68 -44.22 44.13
N ASN A 2 37.91 -44.68 42.89
CA ASN A 2 37.19 -45.69 42.06
C ASN A 2 35.68 -45.48 41.83
N ARG A 3 35.15 -45.15 40.64
CA ARG A 3 35.32 -45.58 39.23
C ARG A 3 34.80 -47.00 38.93
N ARG A 4 33.88 -47.04 37.94
CA ARG A 4 33.43 -48.13 37.04
C ARG A 4 32.24 -48.98 37.53
N SER A 5 31.27 -49.40 36.71
CA SER A 5 30.92 -49.21 35.28
C SER A 5 29.67 -50.06 34.94
N ASN A 6 28.98 -49.73 33.84
CA ASN A 6 28.24 -50.64 32.92
C ASN A 6 26.87 -51.20 33.37
N LEU A 7 25.86 -51.46 32.53
CA LEU A 7 25.51 -51.18 31.12
C LEU A 7 24.06 -51.68 30.91
N SER A 8 23.27 -50.99 30.07
CA SER A 8 22.20 -51.51 29.19
C SER A 8 21.09 -52.47 29.72
N CYS A 9 19.81 -52.08 29.58
CA CYS A 9 18.89 -52.73 28.63
C CYS A 9 17.54 -51.99 28.52
N GLN A 10 16.87 -52.19 27.40
CA GLN A 10 15.80 -51.41 26.80
C GLN A 10 14.37 -51.76 27.25
N CYS A 11 13.46 -50.82 26.93
CA CYS A 11 12.04 -50.99 26.55
C CYS A 11 11.00 -51.48 27.59
N LEU A 12 9.99 -50.64 27.86
CA LEU A 12 8.66 -50.80 27.24
C LEU A 12 7.71 -49.64 27.61
N ILE A 13 7.00 -49.18 26.59
CA ILE A 13 5.96 -48.15 26.54
C ILE A 13 4.63 -48.75 27.02
N LEU A 14 3.66 -47.88 27.39
CA LEU A 14 2.20 -48.05 27.57
C LEU A 14 1.79 -47.88 29.06
N SER A 15 0.75 -47.16 29.45
CA SER A 15 -0.29 -46.41 28.74
C SER A 15 -1.28 -45.86 29.80
N ILE A 16 -1.50 -44.54 29.78
CA ILE A 16 -2.80 -43.84 29.90
C ILE A 16 -3.49 -43.73 31.29
N GLY A 17 -3.79 -42.48 31.66
CA GLY A 17 -5.17 -42.10 31.99
C GLY A 17 -5.45 -41.47 33.35
N ALA A 18 -5.07 -40.20 33.55
CA ALA A 18 -5.83 -39.26 34.42
C ALA A 18 -5.37 -37.80 34.17
N LEU A 19 -5.70 -37.24 33.00
CA LEU A 19 -5.60 -35.79 32.77
C LEU A 19 -6.86 -35.12 33.32
N LEU A 20 -6.70 -34.39 34.42
CA LEU A 20 -7.70 -33.48 34.96
C LEU A 20 -7.91 -32.34 33.95
N LEU A 21 -9.05 -32.35 33.27
CA LEU A 21 -9.54 -31.22 32.48
C LEU A 21 -9.99 -30.11 33.44
N SER A 22 -9.11 -29.15 33.68
CA SER A 22 -9.51 -27.81 34.12
C SER A 22 -10.22 -27.12 32.95
N PRO A 23 -11.41 -26.52 33.13
CA PRO A 23 -11.97 -25.66 32.09
C PRO A 23 -11.12 -24.40 32.04
N LEU A 24 -10.19 -24.36 31.09
CA LEU A 24 -9.62 -23.10 30.63
C LEU A 24 -10.78 -22.30 30.04
N SER A 25 -11.27 -21.33 30.80
CA SER A 25 -12.11 -20.26 30.31
C SER A 25 -11.31 -19.51 29.23
N PHE A 26 -11.40 -19.98 27.99
CA PHE A 26 -11.03 -19.19 26.83
C PHE A 26 -12.06 -18.07 26.75
N SER A 27 -11.79 -16.96 27.42
CA SER A 27 -12.38 -15.69 27.02
C SER A 27 -12.00 -15.51 25.54
N PRO A 28 -12.95 -15.39 24.60
CA PRO A 28 -12.60 -14.89 23.29
C PRO A 28 -12.06 -13.49 23.54
N LEU A 29 -10.74 -13.33 23.39
CA LEU A 29 -10.15 -12.03 23.20
C LEU A 29 -10.86 -11.50 21.95
N LEU A 30 -11.83 -10.61 22.14
CA LEU A 30 -12.31 -9.80 21.02
C LEU A 30 -11.07 -9.05 20.56
N ALA A 31 -10.46 -9.55 19.49
CA ALA A 31 -9.47 -8.79 18.74
C ALA A 31 -10.20 -7.51 18.36
N GLN A 32 -9.95 -6.45 19.11
CA GLN A 32 -10.56 -5.16 18.89
C GLN A 32 -10.05 -4.73 17.52
N GLU A 33 -10.92 -4.78 16.52
CA GLU A 33 -10.58 -4.42 15.16
C GLU A 33 -10.10 -2.97 15.19
N ILE A 34 -8.80 -2.76 14.94
CA ILE A 34 -8.21 -1.42 14.92
C ILE A 34 -8.97 -0.62 13.86
N SER A 35 -9.60 0.49 14.27
CA SER A 35 -10.42 1.31 13.37
C SER A 35 -9.58 1.90 12.24
N LEU A 36 -10.24 2.23 11.13
CA LEU A 36 -9.58 2.83 9.96
C LEU A 36 -8.90 4.15 10.32
N GLU A 37 -9.54 5.00 11.11
CA GLU A 37 -8.97 6.26 11.60
C GLU A 37 -7.72 6.02 12.43
N SER A 38 -7.75 5.01 13.31
CA SER A 38 -6.57 4.65 14.11
C SER A 38 -5.43 4.16 13.23
N ARG A 39 -5.72 3.37 12.19
CA ARG A 39 -4.70 2.91 11.22
C ARG A 39 -4.11 4.08 10.43
N ILE A 40 -4.93 5.04 10.00
CA ILE A 40 -4.46 6.26 9.31
C ILE A 40 -3.53 7.05 10.23
N GLN A 41 -3.93 7.24 11.48
CA GLN A 41 -3.14 7.95 12.46
C GLN A 41 -1.79 7.25 12.74
N SER A 42 -1.80 5.94 13.00
CA SER A 42 -0.57 5.17 13.25
C SER A 42 0.36 5.14 12.04
N ALA A 43 -0.18 5.05 10.81
CA ALA A 43 0.61 5.15 9.60
C ALA A 43 1.27 6.54 9.46
N ASN A 44 0.52 7.61 9.75
CA ASN A 44 1.05 8.98 9.73
C ASN A 44 2.15 9.20 10.78
N GLU A 45 1.95 8.69 11.99
CA GLU A 45 2.94 8.76 13.08
C GLU A 45 4.23 8.01 12.72
N SER A 46 4.11 6.87 12.04
CA SER A 46 5.26 6.10 11.56
C SER A 46 6.08 6.91 10.54
N LEU A 47 5.40 7.58 9.60
CA LEU A 47 6.04 8.47 8.62
C LEU A 47 6.76 9.65 9.29
N ALA A 48 6.10 10.31 10.25
CA ALA A 48 6.70 11.42 10.99
C ALA A 48 7.92 10.97 11.81
N THR A 49 7.85 9.78 12.42
CA THR A 49 8.95 9.20 13.19
C THR A 49 10.15 8.88 12.29
N LEU A 50 9.91 8.21 11.15
CA LEU A 50 10.93 7.94 10.14
C LEU A 50 11.60 9.23 9.64
N ASP A 51 10.81 10.29 9.39
CA ASP A 51 11.33 11.57 8.91
C ASP A 51 12.17 12.32 9.96
N ASN A 52 11.74 12.27 11.22
CA ASN A 52 12.53 12.81 12.33
C ASN A 52 13.87 12.08 12.49
N GLN A 53 13.89 10.75 12.37
CA GLN A 53 15.11 9.95 12.45
C GLN A 53 16.02 10.21 11.24
N ALA A 54 15.46 10.37 10.04
CA ALA A 54 16.21 10.74 8.85
C ALA A 54 16.86 12.13 8.98
N ARG A 55 16.14 13.11 9.56
CA ARG A 55 16.70 14.43 9.86
C ARG A 55 17.86 14.35 10.84
N ALA A 56 17.68 13.60 11.93
CA ALA A 56 18.72 13.40 12.93
C ALA A 56 19.97 12.75 12.30
N CYS A 57 19.76 11.77 11.41
CA CYS A 57 20.82 11.15 10.62
C CYS A 57 21.59 12.19 9.78
N LEU A 58 20.90 13.02 8.99
CA LEU A 58 21.54 14.05 8.16
C LEU A 58 22.33 15.07 9.00
N ASN A 59 21.79 15.50 10.15
CA ASN A 59 22.46 16.43 11.04
C ASN A 59 23.79 15.89 11.58
N ILE A 60 23.89 14.57 11.83
CA ILE A 60 25.14 13.93 12.25
C ILE A 60 26.20 14.00 11.15
N PHE A 61 25.77 13.83 9.88
CA PHE A 61 26.67 13.94 8.74
C PHE A 61 27.20 15.36 8.53
N GLU A 62 26.36 16.38 8.68
CA GLU A 62 26.75 17.78 8.54
C GLU A 62 27.75 18.24 9.63
N GLN A 63 27.65 17.68 10.84
CA GLN A 63 28.49 18.06 11.98
C GLN A 63 29.89 17.43 11.96
N GLY A 64 30.18 16.52 11.02
CA GLY A 64 31.55 16.06 10.74
C GLY A 64 32.25 15.30 11.88
N ASP A 65 31.50 14.80 12.87
CA ASP A 65 32.09 14.21 14.06
C ASP A 65 32.73 12.84 13.72
N SER A 66 34.06 12.81 13.73
CA SER A 66 34.90 11.72 13.18
C SER A 66 35.08 10.53 14.13
N ASN A 67 34.66 10.66 15.39
CA ASN A 67 34.88 9.63 16.42
C ASN A 67 33.78 8.56 16.53
N THR A 68 32.67 8.69 15.79
CA THR A 68 31.51 7.78 15.87
C THR A 68 31.07 7.26 14.50
N THR A 69 32.02 6.88 13.65
CA THR A 69 31.73 6.31 12.33
C THR A 69 30.92 4.99 12.39
N ALA A 70 30.97 4.29 13.53
CA ALA A 70 30.36 2.96 13.68
C ALA A 70 28.84 2.96 13.98
N TYR A 71 28.24 4.11 14.30
CA TYR A 71 26.84 4.19 14.76
C TYR A 71 26.04 5.32 14.09
N ARG A 72 26.50 5.78 12.92
CA ARG A 72 25.82 6.88 12.20
C ARG A 72 24.48 6.37 11.68
N CYS A 73 23.42 7.04 12.11
CA CYS A 73 22.06 6.79 11.65
C CYS A 73 21.47 5.43 12.04
N ASP A 74 21.99 4.77 13.07
CA ASP A 74 21.51 3.46 13.53
C ASP A 74 20.00 3.45 13.78
N ASP A 75 19.47 4.46 14.47
CA ASP A 75 18.03 4.56 14.72
C ASP A 75 17.22 4.62 13.42
N PHE A 76 17.71 5.35 12.41
CA PHE A 76 17.05 5.45 11.12
C PHE A 76 17.14 4.14 10.33
N ILE A 77 18.33 3.52 10.27
CA ILE A 77 18.52 2.23 9.59
C ILE A 77 17.69 1.14 10.27
N GLN A 78 17.73 1.06 11.60
CA GLN A 78 16.97 0.09 12.38
C GLN A 78 15.47 0.27 12.19
N SER A 79 14.98 1.50 12.09
CA SER A 79 13.57 1.76 11.80
C SER A 79 13.16 1.36 10.38
N VAL A 80 14.03 1.58 9.40
CA VAL A 80 13.81 1.18 7.99
C VAL A 80 13.84 -0.35 7.85
N ASP A 81 14.78 -1.02 8.50
CA ASP A 81 14.93 -2.48 8.45
C ASP A 81 14.10 -3.23 9.52
N GLY A 82 13.35 -2.50 10.34
CA GLY A 82 12.70 -3.04 11.54
C GLY A 82 11.21 -2.75 11.64
N THR A 83 10.70 -2.88 12.87
CA THR A 83 9.27 -2.90 13.15
C THR A 83 8.53 -1.61 12.79
N LEU A 84 9.22 -0.46 12.74
CA LEU A 84 8.58 0.81 12.42
C LEU A 84 8.07 0.82 10.98
N LEU A 85 8.93 0.48 10.01
CA LEU A 85 8.52 0.41 8.61
C LEU A 85 7.54 -0.75 8.39
N GLU A 86 7.78 -1.91 9.01
CA GLU A 86 6.86 -3.06 8.92
C GLU A 86 5.44 -2.71 9.39
N ASN A 87 5.32 -2.03 10.53
CA ASN A 87 4.03 -1.58 11.07
C ASN A 87 3.35 -0.58 10.13
N TYR A 88 4.10 0.38 9.59
CA TYR A 88 3.59 1.33 8.58
C TYR A 88 2.99 0.59 7.39
N LEU A 89 3.70 -0.40 6.83
CA LEU A 89 3.24 -1.19 5.68
C LEU A 89 2.00 -2.01 6.03
N THR A 90 1.98 -2.63 7.20
CA THR A 90 0.85 -3.42 7.69
C THR A 90 -0.42 -2.57 7.82
N HIS A 91 -0.29 -1.35 8.35
CA HIS A 91 -1.40 -0.40 8.37
C HIS A 91 -1.84 -0.02 6.95
N CYS A 92 -0.89 0.29 6.06
CA CYS A 92 -1.19 0.68 4.69
C CYS A 92 -1.83 -0.44 3.86
N GLU A 93 -1.45 -1.70 4.05
CA GLU A 93 -2.06 -2.84 3.38
C GLU A 93 -3.55 -2.96 3.75
N ALA A 94 -3.86 -2.92 5.06
CA ALA A 94 -5.24 -2.98 5.53
C ALA A 94 -6.07 -1.80 5.01
N LEU A 95 -5.52 -0.58 5.03
CA LEU A 95 -6.20 0.61 4.53
C LEU A 95 -6.43 0.57 3.00
N LYS A 96 -5.45 0.09 2.23
CA LYS A 96 -5.59 -0.07 0.77
C LYS A 96 -6.63 -1.14 0.43
N THR A 97 -6.67 -2.22 1.20
CA THR A 97 -7.66 -3.30 1.05
C THR A 97 -9.07 -2.76 1.28
N TRP A 98 -9.29 -2.06 2.40
CA TRP A 98 -10.57 -1.42 2.67
C TRP A 98 -10.99 -0.44 1.56
N ARG A 99 -10.06 0.38 1.06
CA ARG A 99 -10.34 1.31 -0.04
C ARG A 99 -10.81 0.58 -1.30
N GLU A 100 -10.16 -0.52 -1.67
CA GLU A 100 -10.53 -1.30 -2.86
C GLU A 100 -11.91 -1.94 -2.69
N GLU A 101 -12.21 -2.50 -1.51
CA GLU A 101 -13.53 -3.04 -1.17
C GLU A 101 -14.62 -1.95 -1.17
N PHE A 102 -14.30 -0.74 -0.68
CA PHE A 102 -15.21 0.39 -0.69
C PHE A 102 -15.53 0.83 -2.13
N ILE A 103 -14.51 1.02 -2.98
CA ILE A 103 -14.70 1.46 -4.38
C ILE A 103 -15.49 0.42 -5.17
N THR A 104 -15.19 -0.87 -4.98
CA THR A 104 -15.89 -1.95 -5.69
C THR A 104 -17.33 -2.11 -5.21
N SER A 105 -17.60 -1.97 -3.91
CA SER A 105 -18.96 -2.04 -3.36
C SER A 105 -19.83 -0.82 -3.72
N GLU A 106 -19.27 0.40 -3.76
CA GLU A 106 -19.97 1.60 -4.21
C GLU A 106 -20.43 1.50 -5.67
N SER A 107 -19.62 0.87 -6.54
CA SER A 107 -20.01 0.63 -7.93
C SER A 107 -21.27 -0.24 -8.09
N THR A 108 -21.65 -0.95 -7.01
CA THR A 108 -22.80 -1.86 -6.97
C THR A 108 -23.97 -1.36 -6.11
N ASN A 109 -23.74 -0.46 -5.14
CA ASN A 109 -24.77 -0.01 -4.19
C ASN A 109 -24.66 1.51 -3.95
N SER A 110 -25.58 2.28 -4.53
CA SER A 110 -25.57 3.75 -4.51
C SER A 110 -26.46 4.39 -3.41
N ASN A 111 -26.75 3.67 -2.33
CA ASN A 111 -27.70 4.12 -1.30
C ASN A 111 -26.99 4.59 -0.03
N PHE A 112 -26.23 5.69 -0.12
CA PHE A 112 -25.55 6.32 1.03
C PHE A 112 -26.31 7.55 1.55
N SER A 113 -26.34 7.73 2.87
CA SER A 113 -26.71 9.02 3.47
C SER A 113 -25.65 10.08 3.13
N ALA A 114 -26.04 11.36 3.11
CA ALA A 114 -25.10 12.46 2.92
C ALA A 114 -23.99 12.47 4.00
N ASP A 115 -24.31 12.11 5.24
CA ASP A 115 -23.34 12.04 6.35
C ASP A 115 -22.34 10.90 6.19
N ASP A 116 -22.80 9.75 5.67
CA ASP A 116 -21.94 8.61 5.37
C ASP A 116 -20.98 8.95 4.22
N ALA A 117 -21.47 9.65 3.20
CA ALA A 117 -20.64 10.10 2.08
C ALA A 117 -19.50 11.02 2.55
N VAL A 118 -19.79 11.99 3.43
CA VAL A 118 -18.76 12.90 3.99
C VAL A 118 -17.73 12.12 4.81
N THR A 119 -18.17 11.18 5.63
CA THR A 119 -17.29 10.36 6.48
C THR A 119 -16.39 9.46 5.64
N ASN A 120 -16.96 8.78 4.64
CA ASN A 120 -16.21 7.91 3.74
C ASN A 120 -15.22 8.69 2.88
N LEU A 121 -15.58 9.88 2.39
CA LEU A 121 -14.67 10.76 1.67
C LEU A 121 -13.48 11.20 2.54
N ARG A 122 -13.73 11.51 3.83
CA ARG A 122 -12.66 11.84 4.78
C ARG A 122 -11.71 10.65 4.96
N LEU A 123 -12.24 9.44 5.11
CA LEU A 123 -11.45 8.21 5.22
C LEU A 123 -10.61 7.96 3.97
N LEU A 124 -11.23 8.00 2.79
CA LEU A 124 -10.55 7.83 1.50
C LEU A 124 -9.41 8.85 1.32
N SER A 125 -9.69 10.12 1.62
CA SER A 125 -8.69 11.18 1.55
C SER A 125 -7.55 10.95 2.52
N GLY A 126 -7.85 10.53 3.76
CA GLY A 126 -6.84 10.18 4.76
C GLY A 126 -5.95 9.03 4.30
N ILE A 127 -6.53 7.96 3.78
CA ILE A 127 -5.80 6.80 3.26
C ILE A 127 -4.87 7.19 2.12
N GLU A 128 -5.35 7.99 1.16
CA GLU A 128 -4.52 8.44 0.04
C GLU A 128 -3.39 9.38 0.53
N LEU A 129 -3.64 10.16 1.58
CA LEU A 129 -2.64 11.03 2.18
C LEU A 129 -1.43 10.26 2.72
N VAL A 130 -1.70 9.15 3.45
CA VAL A 130 -0.68 8.40 4.22
C VAL A 130 -0.14 7.17 3.51
N CYS A 131 -0.96 6.53 2.68
CA CYS A 131 -0.66 5.24 2.03
C CYS A 131 -0.86 5.29 0.52
N GLY A 132 -1.19 6.46 -0.03
CA GLY A 132 -1.31 6.69 -1.46
C GLY A 132 0.01 6.58 -2.21
N GLU A 133 -0.05 6.85 -3.50
CA GLU A 133 1.11 6.64 -4.37
C GLU A 133 2.27 7.57 -3.98
N ASN A 134 3.42 6.97 -3.69
CA ASN A 134 4.61 7.67 -3.22
C ASN A 134 4.38 8.47 -1.92
N ALA A 135 3.46 8.02 -1.05
CA ALA A 135 3.15 8.73 0.18
C ALA A 135 4.38 8.94 1.06
N LEU A 136 5.24 7.91 1.24
CA LEU A 136 6.52 8.03 1.95
C LEU A 136 7.31 9.24 1.42
N ARG A 137 7.69 9.25 0.14
CA ARG A 137 8.44 10.36 -0.49
C ARG A 137 7.73 11.72 -0.39
N LYS A 138 6.41 11.78 -0.54
CA LYS A 138 5.65 13.04 -0.53
C LYS A 138 5.41 13.60 0.88
N ARG A 139 5.51 12.75 1.91
CA ARG A 139 5.19 13.09 3.30
C ARG A 139 6.40 13.15 4.20
N THR A 140 7.55 12.76 3.70
CA THR A 140 8.83 12.86 4.39
C THR A 140 9.76 13.78 3.61
N GLU A 141 10.39 14.72 4.29
CA GLU A 141 11.33 15.68 3.71
C GLU A 141 12.75 15.11 3.65
N TYR A 142 13.15 14.34 4.67
CA TYR A 142 14.53 13.95 4.91
C TYR A 142 14.84 12.50 4.59
N VAL A 143 13.83 11.61 4.61
CA VAL A 143 14.01 10.15 4.42
C VAL A 143 14.75 9.83 3.13
N PHE A 144 14.35 10.43 2.01
CA PHE A 144 14.98 10.15 0.72
C PHE A 144 16.45 10.63 0.67
N SER A 145 16.71 11.81 1.22
CA SER A 145 18.06 12.40 1.29
C SER A 145 18.98 11.58 2.19
N ALA A 146 18.50 11.20 3.38
CA ALA A 146 19.23 10.34 4.32
C ALA A 146 19.58 8.99 3.69
N PHE A 147 18.62 8.37 3.01
CA PHE A 147 18.83 7.09 2.33
C PHE A 147 19.83 7.18 1.18
N SER A 148 19.76 8.25 0.38
CA SER A 148 20.70 8.50 -0.72
C SER A 148 22.13 8.70 -0.22
N LEU A 149 22.28 9.40 0.91
CA LEU A 149 23.57 9.65 1.54
C LEU A 149 24.17 8.37 2.11
N LEU A 150 23.37 7.54 2.78
CA LEU A 150 23.81 6.24 3.32
C LEU A 150 24.26 5.26 2.22
N GLN A 151 23.62 5.26 1.05
CA GLN A 151 24.07 4.45 -0.09
C GLN A 151 25.43 4.91 -0.64
N GLY A 152 25.67 6.22 -0.67
CA GLY A 152 26.96 6.79 -1.07
C GLY A 152 28.12 6.26 -0.22
N GLU A 153 27.92 6.09 1.08
CA GLU A 153 28.92 5.50 1.99
C GLU A 153 28.96 3.96 1.93
N GLN A 154 27.81 3.27 1.90
CA GLN A 154 27.75 1.79 1.86
C GLN A 154 28.33 1.17 0.58
N SER A 155 28.44 1.94 -0.50
CA SER A 155 29.10 1.50 -1.75
C SER A 155 30.55 1.03 -1.54
N GLN A 156 31.19 1.40 -0.42
CA GLN A 156 32.54 0.95 -0.05
C GLN A 156 32.57 -0.28 0.88
N ASN A 157 31.45 -0.66 1.52
CA ASN A 157 31.38 -1.80 2.45
C ASN A 157 30.05 -2.57 2.29
N ARG A 158 30.14 -3.70 1.57
CA ARG A 158 29.13 -4.72 1.23
C ARG A 158 27.76 -4.74 1.96
N SER A 159 26.74 -4.99 1.11
CA SER A 159 25.58 -5.88 1.31
C SER A 159 24.44 -5.44 2.25
N SER A 160 23.71 -4.39 1.87
CA SER A 160 22.31 -4.18 2.29
C SER A 160 21.35 -4.81 1.27
N THR A 161 20.92 -6.05 1.50
CA THR A 161 20.07 -6.83 0.58
C THR A 161 18.60 -6.41 0.60
N LEU A 162 18.13 -5.67 1.62
CA LEU A 162 16.75 -5.21 1.75
C LEU A 162 16.55 -3.80 1.21
N GLY A 163 17.37 -2.81 1.58
CA GLY A 163 17.28 -1.45 1.02
C GLY A 163 17.41 -1.39 -0.51
N ASN A 164 18.29 -2.21 -1.10
CA ASN A 164 18.41 -2.36 -2.56
C ASN A 164 17.20 -3.06 -3.19
N ARG A 165 16.56 -3.99 -2.47
CA ARG A 165 15.33 -4.64 -2.91
C ARG A 165 14.17 -3.65 -2.88
N TYR A 166 14.06 -2.87 -1.81
CA TYR A 166 13.06 -1.84 -1.59
C TYR A 166 13.12 -0.75 -2.66
N LEU A 167 14.33 -0.31 -3.05
CA LEU A 167 14.48 0.68 -4.10
C LEU A 167 14.15 0.13 -5.49
N LYS A 168 14.57 -1.10 -5.80
CA LYS A 168 14.18 -1.75 -7.07
C LYS A 168 12.67 -1.99 -7.15
N GLU A 169 12.07 -2.40 -6.04
CA GLU A 169 10.63 -2.59 -5.94
C GLU A 169 9.90 -1.25 -6.05
N PHE A 170 10.41 -0.19 -5.44
CA PHE A 170 9.90 1.18 -5.57
C PHE A 170 10.02 1.75 -7.00
N GLU A 171 11.16 1.55 -7.66
CA GLU A 171 11.37 1.93 -9.07
C GLU A 171 10.43 1.15 -9.99
N GLN A 172 10.29 -0.15 -9.76
CA GLN A 172 9.40 -1.02 -10.50
C GLN A 172 7.93 -0.64 -10.29
N GLU A 173 7.53 -0.30 -9.07
CA GLU A 173 6.18 0.15 -8.75
C GLU A 173 5.88 1.50 -9.42
N GLN A 174 6.84 2.43 -9.47
CA GLN A 174 6.67 3.68 -10.21
C GLN A 174 6.55 3.47 -11.72
N LEU A 175 7.32 2.55 -12.30
CA LEU A 175 7.19 2.20 -13.71
C LEU A 175 5.81 1.57 -14.00
N LEU A 176 5.37 0.63 -13.17
CA LEU A 176 4.06 -0.01 -13.28
C LEU A 176 2.92 0.99 -13.14
N ASN A 177 3.00 1.93 -12.20
CA ASN A 177 1.99 2.96 -11.99
C ASN A 177 1.95 3.97 -13.14
N THR A 178 3.11 4.35 -13.67
CA THR A 178 3.21 5.23 -14.85
C THR A 178 2.59 4.55 -16.07
N GLU A 179 2.91 3.27 -16.29
CA GLU A 179 2.33 2.50 -17.39
C GLU A 179 0.82 2.30 -17.21
N ARG A 180 0.35 2.03 -15.98
CA ARG A 180 -1.09 1.94 -15.67
C ARG A 180 -1.82 3.25 -16.00
N ARG A 181 -1.27 4.40 -15.61
CA ARG A 181 -1.86 5.72 -15.93
C ARG A 181 -1.88 5.97 -17.44
N ARG A 182 -0.81 5.60 -18.14
CA ARG A 182 -0.72 5.69 -19.61
C ARG A 182 -1.76 4.79 -20.29
N LEU A 183 -1.96 3.57 -19.80
CA LEU A 183 -2.96 2.64 -20.32
C LEU A 183 -4.37 3.17 -20.07
N GLN A 184 -4.67 3.64 -18.87
CA GLN A 184 -5.95 4.24 -18.53
C GLN A 184 -6.28 5.45 -19.42
N SER A 185 -5.32 6.36 -19.65
CA SER A 185 -5.54 7.49 -20.54
C SER A 185 -5.80 7.04 -21.98
N SER A 186 -5.04 6.05 -22.48
CA SER A 186 -5.22 5.52 -23.83
C SER A 186 -6.59 4.86 -24.04
N VAL A 187 -7.10 4.13 -23.04
CA VAL A 187 -8.43 3.49 -23.08
C VAL A 187 -9.52 4.55 -23.11
N LEU A 188 -9.38 5.58 -22.27
CA LEU A 188 -10.36 6.67 -22.18
C LEU A 188 -10.43 7.47 -23.49
N GLU A 189 -9.28 7.79 -24.09
CA GLU A 189 -9.23 8.40 -25.41
C GLU A 189 -9.86 7.52 -26.50
N GLN A 190 -9.59 6.22 -26.49
CA GLN A 190 -10.16 5.29 -27.47
C GLN A 190 -11.68 5.18 -27.34
N GLN A 191 -12.21 5.15 -26.11
CA GLN A 191 -13.65 5.20 -25.87
C GLN A 191 -14.27 6.49 -26.39
N GLN A 192 -13.62 7.63 -26.17
CA GLN A 192 -14.09 8.93 -26.65
C GLN A 192 -14.11 8.99 -28.18
N ARG A 193 -13.06 8.51 -28.86
CA ARG A 193 -13.02 8.39 -30.33
C ARG A 193 -14.16 7.52 -30.86
N ARG A 194 -14.35 6.32 -30.31
CA ARG A 194 -15.43 5.41 -30.72
C ARG A 194 -16.82 6.05 -30.55
N ARG A 195 -17.05 6.80 -29.46
CA ARG A 195 -18.31 7.53 -29.25
C ARG A 195 -18.53 8.60 -30.31
N LEU A 196 -17.50 9.36 -30.67
CA LEU A 196 -17.58 10.38 -31.71
C LEU A 196 -17.90 9.78 -33.08
N GLU A 197 -17.22 8.69 -33.45
CA GLU A 197 -17.47 7.95 -34.69
C GLU A 197 -18.90 7.40 -34.74
N THR A 198 -19.36 6.77 -33.66
CA THR A 198 -20.73 6.24 -33.54
C THR A 198 -21.76 7.35 -33.70
N ASN A 199 -21.57 8.48 -33.02
CA ASN A 199 -22.46 9.63 -33.13
C ASN A 199 -22.48 10.22 -34.54
N GLN A 200 -21.35 10.20 -35.25
CA GLN A 200 -21.29 10.66 -36.63
C GLN A 200 -22.02 9.69 -37.58
N GLN A 201 -21.88 8.38 -37.38
CA GLN A 201 -22.63 7.37 -38.13
C GLN A 201 -24.14 7.51 -37.90
N LEU A 202 -24.56 7.70 -36.65
CA LEU A 202 -25.97 7.95 -36.31
C LEU A 202 -26.53 9.18 -37.03
N ARG A 203 -25.80 10.32 -36.98
CA ARG A 203 -26.22 11.53 -37.70
C ARG A 203 -26.32 11.32 -39.21
N ASN A 204 -25.41 10.55 -39.80
CA ASN A 204 -25.46 10.24 -41.23
C ASN A 204 -26.69 9.40 -41.57
N LEU A 205 -27.01 8.39 -40.75
CA LEU A 205 -28.22 7.59 -40.90
C LEU A 205 -29.49 8.42 -40.75
N GLU A 206 -29.56 9.30 -39.75
CA GLU A 206 -30.69 10.22 -39.56
C GLU A 206 -30.90 11.13 -40.77
N ASN A 207 -29.82 11.71 -41.30
CA ASN A 207 -29.89 12.55 -42.50
C ASN A 207 -30.39 11.78 -43.73
N GLU A 208 -29.95 10.53 -43.92
CA GLU A 208 -30.45 9.71 -45.03
C GLU A 208 -31.91 9.28 -44.85
N LEU A 209 -32.34 8.97 -43.62
CA LEU A 209 -33.75 8.70 -43.34
C LEU A 209 -34.62 9.94 -43.62
N LEU A 210 -34.17 11.14 -43.25
CA LEU A 210 -34.86 12.40 -43.58
C LEU A 210 -34.93 12.62 -45.10
N ARG A 211 -33.84 12.41 -45.84
CA ARG A 211 -33.83 12.51 -47.31
C ARG A 211 -34.84 11.56 -47.95
N GLN A 212 -34.91 10.32 -47.49
CA GLN A 212 -35.88 9.35 -47.99
C GLN A 212 -37.34 9.75 -47.69
N GLN A 213 -37.62 10.33 -46.52
CA GLN A 213 -38.95 10.82 -46.19
C GLN A 213 -39.38 11.99 -47.08
N ILE A 214 -38.45 12.88 -47.45
CA ILE A 214 -38.72 14.00 -48.36
C ILE A 214 -39.01 13.49 -49.77
N ILE A 215 -38.21 12.53 -50.28
CA ILE A 215 -38.39 11.95 -51.62
C ILE A 215 -39.68 11.12 -51.72
N ARG A 216 -40.10 10.46 -50.63
CA ARG A 216 -41.34 9.65 -50.59
C ARG A 216 -42.62 10.45 -50.37
N ARG A 217 -42.55 11.75 -50.07
CA ARG A 217 -43.75 12.62 -50.13
C ARG A 217 -44.02 12.97 -51.58
N PRO A 218 -45.17 12.60 -52.17
CA PRO A 218 -45.56 13.13 -53.45
C PRO A 218 -45.72 14.65 -53.29
N LEU A 219 -45.05 15.42 -54.15
CA LEU A 219 -45.38 16.83 -54.33
C LEU A 219 -46.88 16.90 -54.70
N PRO A 220 -47.72 17.65 -53.98
CA PRO A 220 -49.09 17.88 -54.41
C PRO A 220 -49.01 18.56 -55.78
N GLY A 221 -49.54 17.88 -56.80
CA GLY A 221 -49.61 18.40 -58.16
C GLY A 221 -50.44 19.68 -58.20
N ASN A 222 -49.97 20.61 -59.04
CA ASN A 222 -50.68 21.83 -59.44
C ASN A 222 -52.07 21.53 -60.03
#